data_AF-A0A1B6FA30-F1
#
_entry.id   AF-A0A1B6FA30-F1
#
_cell.length_a   1.000
_cell.length_b   1.000
_cell.length_c   1.000
_cell.angle_alpha   90.00
_cell.angle_beta   90.00
_cell.angle_gamma   90.00
#
_symmetry.space_group_name_H-M   'P 1'
#
loop_
_entity.id
_entity.type
_entity.pdbx_description
1 polymer ?
#
loop_
_entity_poly.entity_id
_entity_poly.type
_entity_poly.pdbx_seq_one_letter_code
_entity_poly.pdbx_strand_id
1 'polypeptide(L)'
;DTADMPINLGMERSLHERDRVGVQDCVLLEDYTSESAFVENLKKRFNENLIYTYIGQVLLSVNPYKNLPLYTPENVKVYQKIHFFEAPPHIYALTDTAYRSLTQEHREQCILISGESGSGKTEASKKVLQFIAEVSR
;
A
#
# COMPACT_ATOMS: atom_id res chain seq x y z
N ASP A 1 12.24 17.33 39.50
CA ASP A 1 13.29 16.66 38.71
C ASP A 1 12.74 16.12 37.42
N THR A 2 13.23 16.76 36.37
CA THR A 2 12.95 16.52 34.96
C THR A 2 13.54 15.20 34.48
N ALA A 3 12.74 14.52 33.66
CA ALA A 3 13.10 13.74 32.47
C ALA A 3 14.19 12.65 32.62
N ASP A 4 13.74 11.40 32.47
CA ASP A 4 14.32 10.48 31.48
C ASP A 4 13.23 9.49 31.05
N MET A 5 12.46 9.89 30.04
CA MET A 5 11.56 9.00 29.31
C MET A 5 12.40 8.37 28.18
N PRO A 6 12.46 7.04 28.04
CA PRO A 6 13.37 6.42 27.08
C PRO A 6 12.82 6.60 25.67
N ILE A 7 13.41 7.54 24.92
CA ILE A 7 13.06 7.85 23.53
C ILE A 7 13.47 6.71 22.56
N ASN A 8 14.20 5.70 23.02
CA ASN A 8 14.95 4.79 22.13
C ASN A 8 14.24 3.46 21.74
N LEU A 9 13.28 2.94 22.53
CA LEU A 9 12.71 1.61 22.27
C LEU A 9 11.76 1.54 21.05
N GLY A 10 11.09 2.64 20.71
CA GLY A 10 10.14 2.69 19.59
C GLY A 10 10.83 2.79 18.23
N MET A 11 11.99 3.46 18.17
CA MET A 11 12.75 3.67 16.95
C MET A 11 13.50 2.40 16.54
N GLU A 12 14.09 1.67 17.50
CA GLU A 12 14.77 0.40 17.26
C GLU A 12 13.80 -0.71 16.78
N ARG A 13 12.59 -0.81 17.36
CA ARG A 13 11.56 -1.74 16.85
C ARG A 13 11.15 -1.44 15.41
N SER A 14 10.95 -0.17 15.08
CA SER A 14 10.64 0.30 13.72
C SER A 14 11.76 -0.01 12.72
N LEU A 15 13.02 0.05 13.15
CA LEU A 15 14.18 -0.29 12.32
C LEU A 15 14.28 -1.80 12.10
N HIS A 16 14.12 -2.61 13.15
CA HIS A 16 14.14 -4.07 13.03
C HIS A 16 12.97 -4.62 12.21
N GLU A 17 11.78 -4.03 12.32
CA GLU A 17 10.64 -4.36 11.46
C GLU A 17 10.89 -3.95 10.01
N ARG A 18 11.55 -2.82 9.76
CA ARG A 18 11.98 -2.42 8.40
C ARG A 18 12.99 -3.40 7.81
N ASP A 19 14.00 -3.81 8.57
CA ASP A 19 15.01 -4.76 8.11
C ASP A 19 14.43 -6.12 7.77
N ARG A 20 13.43 -6.56 8.56
CA ARG A 20 12.75 -7.84 8.38
C ARG A 20 11.69 -7.81 7.27
N VAL A 21 10.79 -6.83 7.31
CA VAL A 21 9.56 -6.81 6.50
C VAL A 21 9.74 -5.99 5.22
N GLY A 22 10.64 -5.00 5.22
CA GLY A 22 10.85 -4.07 4.11
C GLY A 22 10.05 -2.77 4.24
N VAL A 23 10.45 -1.75 3.48
CA VAL A 23 9.83 -0.42 3.48
C VAL A 23 8.53 -0.40 2.68
N GLN A 24 7.56 0.37 3.16
CA GLN A 24 6.23 0.47 2.54
C GLN A 24 6.22 1.33 1.26
N ASP A 25 7.15 2.27 1.16
CA ASP A 25 7.37 3.12 -0.02
C ASP A 25 8.83 3.01 -0.47
N CYS A 26 9.06 2.61 -1.72
CA CYS A 26 10.40 2.42 -2.26
C CYS A 26 11.19 3.74 -2.38
N VAL A 27 10.54 4.91 -2.34
CA VAL A 27 11.26 6.20 -2.28
C VAL A 27 12.02 6.39 -0.97
N LEU A 28 11.72 5.58 0.04
CA LEU A 28 12.37 5.60 1.36
C LEU A 28 13.51 4.57 1.47
N LEU A 29 13.86 3.87 0.39
CA LEU A 29 15.03 3.00 0.36
C LEU A 29 16.31 3.84 0.51
N GLU A 30 17.27 3.35 1.30
CA GLU A 30 18.57 4.01 1.47
C GLU A 30 19.29 4.19 0.12
N ASP A 31 19.23 3.16 -0.72
CA ASP A 31 19.66 3.19 -2.12
C ASP A 31 18.45 3.01 -3.05
N TYR A 32 17.67 4.07 -3.20
CA TYR A 32 16.48 4.09 -4.06
C TYR A 32 16.81 4.01 -5.57
N THR A 33 18.09 4.16 -5.95
CA THR A 33 18.55 4.04 -7.34
C THR A 33 18.95 2.61 -7.72
N SER A 34 19.15 1.75 -6.73
CA SER A 34 19.57 0.37 -6.94
C SER A 34 18.39 -0.55 -7.26
N GLU A 35 18.45 -1.19 -8.43
CA GLU A 35 17.51 -2.23 -8.83
C GLU A 35 17.54 -3.42 -7.86
N SER A 36 18.72 -3.78 -7.35
CA SER A 36 18.85 -4.90 -6.41
C SER A 36 18.18 -4.59 -5.08
N ALA A 37 18.38 -3.38 -4.55
CA ALA A 37 17.73 -2.95 -3.31
C ALA A 37 16.20 -2.90 -3.47
N PHE A 38 15.71 -2.40 -4.62
CA PHE A 38 14.29 -2.40 -4.94
C PHE A 38 13.69 -3.81 -4.97
N VAL A 39 14.31 -4.73 -5.71
CA VAL A 39 13.84 -6.13 -5.82
C VAL A 39 13.93 -6.86 -4.48
N GLU A 40 14.98 -6.62 -3.69
CA GLU A 40 15.12 -7.20 -2.35
C GLU A 40 14.01 -6.75 -1.42
N ASN A 41 13.64 -5.46 -1.44
CA ASN A 41 12.52 -4.95 -0.66
C ASN A 41 11.21 -5.67 -1.01
N LEU A 42 10.91 -5.83 -2.31
CA LEU A 42 9.72 -6.53 -2.76
C LEU A 42 9.72 -7.99 -2.30
N LYS A 43 10.86 -8.67 -2.35
CA LYS A 43 11.00 -10.05 -1.85
C LYS A 43 10.73 -10.16 -0.35
N LYS A 44 11.31 -9.28 0.47
CA LYS A 44 11.07 -9.24 1.94
C LYS A 44 9.58 -9.09 2.25
N ARG A 45 8.92 -8.12 1.61
CA ARG A 45 7.49 -7.85 1.77
C ARG A 45 6.63 -9.02 1.33
N PHE A 46 6.92 -9.57 0.15
CA PHE A 46 6.18 -10.70 -0.41
C PHE A 46 6.25 -11.95 0.47
N ASN A 47 7.41 -12.23 1.07
CA ASN A 47 7.59 -13.35 1.99
C ASN A 47 6.70 -13.23 3.25
N GLU A 48 6.39 -12.00 3.66
CA GLU A 48 5.45 -11.70 4.77
C GLU A 48 3.99 -11.52 4.28
N ASN A 49 3.68 -11.94 3.04
CA ASN A 49 2.37 -11.79 2.37
C ASN A 49 1.91 -10.34 2.13
N LEU A 50 2.83 -9.38 2.15
CA LEU A 50 2.56 -7.98 1.83
C LEU A 50 2.78 -7.76 0.33
N ILE A 51 1.70 -7.85 -0.44
CA ILE A 51 1.75 -7.83 -1.91
C ILE A 51 1.77 -6.42 -2.51
N TYR A 52 1.43 -5.41 -1.71
CA TYR A 52 1.32 -4.02 -2.14
C TYR A 52 2.51 -3.20 -1.62
N THR A 53 3.09 -2.36 -2.46
CA THR A 53 4.19 -1.45 -2.08
C THR A 53 4.04 -0.15 -2.85
N TYR A 54 4.28 1.00 -2.22
CA TYR A 54 4.26 2.29 -2.90
C TYR A 54 5.58 2.57 -3.62
N ILE A 55 5.47 3.39 -4.66
CA ILE A 55 6.58 4.13 -5.27
C ILE A 55 6.06 5.56 -5.43
N GLY A 56 6.17 6.36 -4.36
CA GLY A 56 5.48 7.63 -4.27
C GLY A 56 3.97 7.46 -4.50
N GLN A 57 3.43 8.08 -5.55
CA GLN A 57 2.00 8.01 -5.88
C GLN A 57 1.59 6.76 -6.67
N VAL A 58 2.54 5.92 -7.08
CA VAL A 58 2.27 4.66 -7.80
C VAL A 58 2.13 3.52 -6.80
N LEU A 59 1.19 2.60 -7.07
CA LEU A 59 1.01 1.37 -6.29
C LEU A 59 1.52 0.17 -7.07
N LEU A 60 2.53 -0.52 -6.54
CA LEU A 60 3.01 -1.79 -7.05
C LEU A 60 2.24 -2.94 -6.38
N SER A 61 1.86 -3.94 -7.18
CA SER A 61 1.13 -5.13 -6.75
C SER A 61 1.83 -6.38 -7.28
N VAL A 62 2.30 -7.26 -6.39
CA VAL A 62 2.93 -8.54 -6.74
C VAL A 62 1.89 -9.66 -6.59
N ASN A 63 1.55 -10.37 -7.66
CA ASN A 63 0.54 -11.43 -7.62
C ASN A 63 0.97 -12.57 -6.67
N PRO A 64 0.21 -12.85 -5.58
CA PRO A 64 0.57 -13.91 -4.65
C PRO A 64 0.26 -15.32 -5.14
N TYR A 65 -0.51 -15.48 -6.23
CA TYR A 65 -1.03 -16.77 -6.73
C TYR A 65 -1.78 -17.59 -5.67
N LYS A 66 -2.29 -16.94 -4.63
CA LYS A 66 -3.10 -17.52 -3.56
C LYS A 66 -4.06 -16.47 -3.00
N ASN A 67 -5.09 -16.93 -2.32
CA ASN A 67 -6.01 -16.04 -1.62
C ASN A 67 -5.35 -15.49 -0.36
N LEU A 68 -5.44 -14.17 -0.18
CA LEU A 68 -5.05 -13.47 1.05
C LEU A 68 -6.27 -12.73 1.60
N PRO A 69 -6.45 -12.65 2.93
CA PRO A 69 -7.59 -11.99 3.57
C PRO A 69 -7.42 -10.45 3.56
N LEU A 70 -7.29 -9.86 2.37
CA LEU A 70 -7.01 -8.42 2.16
C LEU A 70 -8.22 -7.61 1.70
N TYR A 71 -9.32 -8.27 1.35
CA TYR A 71 -10.47 -7.67 0.68
C TYR A 71 -11.78 -7.90 1.44
N THR A 72 -11.74 -7.78 2.77
CA THR A 72 -12.91 -7.91 3.63
C THR A 72 -13.61 -6.56 3.84
N PRO A 73 -14.86 -6.54 4.34
CA PRO A 73 -15.54 -5.31 4.72
C PRO A 73 -14.77 -4.47 5.75
N GLU A 74 -14.02 -5.12 6.64
CA GLU A 74 -13.14 -4.45 7.60
C GLU A 74 -12.02 -3.70 6.89
N ASN A 75 -11.41 -4.28 5.85
CA ASN A 75 -10.41 -3.58 5.05
C ASN A 75 -11.00 -2.35 4.38
N VAL A 76 -12.23 -2.41 3.86
CA VAL A 76 -12.89 -1.23 3.28
C VAL A 76 -12.96 -0.08 4.29
N LYS A 77 -13.37 -0.36 5.53
CA LYS A 77 -13.46 0.63 6.61
C LYS A 77 -12.10 1.23 6.97
N VAL A 78 -11.03 0.42 6.97
CA VAL A 78 -9.66 0.90 7.27
C VAL A 78 -9.19 1.93 6.25
N TYR A 79 -9.57 1.79 4.98
CA TYR A 79 -9.06 2.65 3.90
C TYR A 79 -10.02 3.77 3.48
N GLN A 80 -11.26 3.76 3.98
CA GLN A 80 -12.23 4.80 3.66
C GLN A 80 -11.92 6.10 4.40
N LYS A 81 -11.85 7.23 3.68
CA LYS A 81 -11.62 8.58 4.24
C LYS A 81 -10.30 8.74 5.01
N ILE A 82 -9.30 7.91 4.72
CA ILE A 82 -7.96 8.02 5.29
C ILE A 82 -7.03 8.70 4.27
N HIS A 83 -6.11 9.55 4.73
CA HIS A 83 -5.15 10.16 3.80
C HIS A 83 -4.17 9.12 3.27
N PHE A 84 -3.71 9.34 2.03
CA PHE A 84 -2.68 8.50 1.42
C PHE A 84 -1.44 8.49 2.34
N PHE A 85 -0.84 7.31 2.55
CA PHE A 85 0.27 7.04 3.49
C PHE A 85 -0.04 7.00 5.00
N GLU A 86 -1.25 7.36 5.44
CA GLU A 86 -1.66 7.11 6.84
C GLU A 86 -2.02 5.63 7.09
N ALA A 87 -2.27 4.89 6.01
CA ALA A 87 -2.52 3.45 6.04
C ALA A 87 -1.49 2.70 5.18
N PRO A 88 -1.27 1.39 5.46
CA PRO A 88 -0.35 0.57 4.68
C PRO A 88 -0.69 0.53 3.18
N PRO A 89 0.27 0.24 2.29
CA PRO A 89 0.02 0.16 0.86
C PRO A 89 -1.12 -0.78 0.53
N HIS A 90 -2.13 -0.26 -0.17
CA HIS A 90 -3.29 -1.04 -0.58
C HIS A 90 -4.02 -0.39 -1.75
N ILE A 91 -4.65 -1.22 -2.59
CA ILE A 91 -5.45 -0.74 -3.72
C ILE A 91 -6.65 0.10 -3.29
N TYR A 92 -7.17 -0.15 -2.09
CA TYR A 92 -8.27 0.64 -1.51
C TYR A 92 -7.84 2.05 -1.14
N ALA A 93 -6.62 2.27 -0.65
CA ALA A 93 -6.12 3.63 -0.37
C ALA A 93 -6.05 4.48 -1.65
N LEU A 94 -5.56 3.89 -2.74
CA LEU A 94 -5.52 4.52 -4.06
C LEU A 94 -6.94 4.78 -4.59
N THR A 95 -7.84 3.81 -4.43
CA THR A 95 -9.23 3.93 -4.89
C THR A 95 -9.99 5.01 -4.11
N ASP A 96 -9.85 5.07 -2.79
CA ASP A 96 -10.48 6.10 -1.95
C ASP A 96 -9.98 7.50 -2.31
N THR A 97 -8.68 7.65 -2.56
CA THR A 97 -8.08 8.92 -2.99
C THR A 97 -8.69 9.40 -4.31
N ALA A 98 -8.77 8.51 -5.32
CA ALA A 98 -9.41 8.83 -6.59
C ALA A 98 -10.91 9.13 -6.42
N TYR A 99 -11.62 8.33 -5.63
CA TYR A 99 -13.05 8.51 -5.37
C TYR A 99 -13.36 9.84 -4.68
N ARG A 100 -12.56 10.24 -3.68
CA ARG A 100 -12.72 11.54 -3.00
C ARG A 100 -12.39 12.71 -3.91
N SER A 101 -11.33 12.62 -4.72
CA SER A 101 -11.02 13.66 -5.73
C SER A 101 -12.17 13.84 -6.74
N LEU A 102 -12.79 12.72 -7.16
CA LEU A 102 -13.95 12.76 -8.05
C LEU A 102 -15.20 13.38 -7.38
N THR A 103 -15.50 12.99 -6.14
CA THR A 103 -16.78 13.32 -5.50
C THR A 103 -16.78 14.61 -4.69
N GLN A 104 -15.65 14.96 -4.07
CA GLN A 104 -15.52 16.12 -3.17
C GLN A 104 -14.87 17.31 -3.88
N GLU A 105 -13.90 17.04 -4.77
CA GLU A 105 -13.16 18.09 -5.48
C GLU A 105 -13.68 18.29 -6.91
N HIS A 106 -14.62 17.46 -7.36
CA HIS A 106 -15.18 17.48 -8.71
C HIS A 106 -14.12 17.41 -9.82
N ARG A 107 -13.03 16.67 -9.58
CA ARG A 107 -11.95 16.46 -10.55
C ARG A 107 -12.02 15.06 -11.14
N GLU A 108 -12.12 14.96 -12.45
CA GLU A 108 -12.10 13.67 -13.17
C GLU A 108 -10.83 12.86 -12.85
N GLN A 109 -11.00 11.55 -12.64
CA GLN A 109 -9.90 10.64 -12.26
C GLN A 109 -9.82 9.44 -13.20
N CYS A 110 -8.61 8.92 -13.36
CA CYS A 110 -8.34 7.69 -14.09
C CYS A 110 -7.37 6.82 -13.29
N ILE A 111 -7.72 5.53 -13.12
CA ILE A 111 -6.84 4.52 -12.53
C ILE A 111 -6.32 3.64 -13.67
N LEU A 112 -5.05 3.81 -14.02
CA LEU A 112 -4.37 2.99 -15.03
C LEU A 112 -3.73 1.77 -14.37
N ILE A 113 -4.15 0.56 -14.77
CA ILE A 113 -3.59 -0.70 -14.29
C ILE A 113 -2.81 -1.38 -15.42
N SER A 114 -1.49 -1.43 -15.28
CA SER A 114 -0.57 -2.03 -16.24
C SER A 114 0.10 -3.29 -15.68
N GLY A 115 0.70 -4.10 -16.56
CA GLY A 115 1.41 -5.32 -16.19
C GLY A 115 1.30 -6.42 -17.24
N GLU A 116 2.19 -7.41 -17.15
CA GLU A 116 2.24 -8.55 -18.08
C GLU A 116 1.02 -9.48 -17.95
N SER A 117 0.90 -10.47 -18.83
CA SER A 117 -0.15 -11.50 -18.72
C SER A 117 -0.01 -12.25 -17.38
N GLY A 118 -1.13 -12.45 -16.67
CA GLY A 118 -1.12 -13.15 -15.37
C GLY A 118 -0.68 -12.31 -14.15
N SER A 119 -0.29 -11.04 -14.33
CA SER A 119 0.13 -10.14 -13.22
C SER A 119 -0.97 -9.75 -12.23
N GLY A 120 -2.24 -10.04 -12.54
CA GLY A 120 -3.38 -9.73 -11.66
C GLY A 120 -4.18 -8.47 -12.01
N LYS A 121 -3.96 -7.85 -13.18
CA LYS A 121 -4.69 -6.65 -13.63
C LYS A 121 -6.21 -6.75 -13.48
N THR A 122 -6.81 -7.83 -13.99
CA THR A 122 -8.26 -8.04 -13.94
C THR A 122 -8.79 -8.14 -12.51
N GLU A 123 -8.06 -8.81 -11.61
CA GLU A 123 -8.45 -8.91 -10.21
C GLU A 123 -8.30 -7.55 -9.50
N ALA A 124 -7.24 -6.80 -9.78
CA ALA A 124 -7.07 -5.44 -9.28
C ALA A 124 -8.24 -4.53 -9.71
N SER A 125 -8.64 -4.55 -10.98
CA SER A 125 -9.82 -3.80 -11.48
C SER A 125 -11.10 -4.17 -10.72
N LYS A 126 -11.33 -5.47 -10.47
CA LYS A 126 -12.50 -5.90 -9.67
C LYS A 126 -12.47 -5.33 -8.26
N LYS A 127 -11.29 -5.24 -7.63
CA LYS A 127 -11.15 -4.67 -6.27
C LYS A 127 -11.39 -3.16 -6.22
N VAL A 128 -10.95 -2.42 -7.23
CA VAL A 128 -11.28 -1.00 -7.40
C VAL A 128 -12.80 -0.83 -7.46
N LEU A 129 -13.48 -1.57 -8.36
CA LEU A 129 -14.93 -1.48 -8.53
C LEU A 129 -15.69 -1.92 -7.27
N GLN A 130 -15.24 -3.00 -6.62
CA GLN A 130 -15.82 -3.49 -5.37
C GLN A 130 -15.75 -2.41 -4.28
N PHE A 131 -14.60 -1.75 -4.11
CA PHE A 131 -14.46 -0.69 -3.12
C PHE A 131 -15.39 0.49 -3.41
N ILE A 132 -15.43 0.98 -4.65
CA ILE A 132 -16.33 2.08 -5.06
C ILE A 132 -17.79 1.71 -4.75
N ALA A 133 -18.22 0.50 -5.12
CA ALA A 133 -19.58 0.05 -4.89
C ALA A 133 -19.96 -0.08 -3.40
N GLU A 134 -18.99 -0.36 -2.52
CA GLU A 134 -19.23 -0.41 -1.07
C GLU A 134 -19.28 1.00 -0.45
N VAL A 135 -18.44 1.94 -0.88
CA VAL A 135 -18.40 3.29 -0.31
C VAL A 135 -19.42 4.26 -0.90
N SER A 136 -20.02 3.92 -2.05
CA SER A 136 -21.06 4.73 -2.69
C SER A 136 -22.48 4.38 -2.24
N ARG A 137 -22.65 3.38 -1.37
CA ARG A 137 -23.93 3.07 -0.72
C ARG A 137 -24.25 4.11 0.35
#